data_AF-A0A268P1Y0-F1
#
_entry.id   AF-A0A268P1Y0-F1
#
_cell.length_a   1.000
_cell.length_b   1.000
_cell.length_c   1.000
_cell.angle_alpha   90.00
_cell.angle_beta   90.00
_cell.angle_gamma   90.00
#
_symmetry.space_group_name_H-M   'P 1'
#
loop_
_entity.id
_entity.type
_entity.pdbx_description
1 polymer ?
#
loop_
_entity_poly.entity_id
_entity_poly.type
_entity_poly.pdbx_seq_one_letter_code
_entity_poly.pdbx_strand_id
1 'polypeptide(L)'
;MYSFVLLLVLIAVLWYAYQKNKETFKQLSIGQTAGVFVAYGAAVAIIVAALYYVVQPVTEPIANELLKLAARFGLLIIVLFVCMFFLEKVLKKITNGAFPPKRR
;
A
#
# COMPACT_ATOMS: atom_id res chain seq x y z
N MET A 1 -10.99 5.87 17.52
CA MET A 1 -12.02 5.54 16.50
C MET A 1 -11.39 5.27 15.13
N TYR A 2 -10.51 6.13 14.61
CA TYR A 2 -9.86 5.93 13.29
C TYR A 2 -8.98 4.67 13.16
N SER A 3 -8.31 4.24 14.24
CA SER A 3 -7.43 3.06 14.21
C SER A 3 -8.17 1.75 13.92
N PHE A 4 -9.38 1.58 14.45
CA PHE A 4 -10.19 0.37 14.20
C PHE A 4 -10.66 0.29 12.74
N VAL A 5 -11.06 1.43 12.16
CA VAL A 5 -11.47 1.49 10.75
C VAL A 5 -10.30 1.19 9.83
N LEU A 6 -9.11 1.74 10.09
CA LEU A 6 -7.89 1.45 9.33
C LEU A 6 -7.51 -0.04 9.40
N LEU A 7 -7.66 -0.66 10.58
CA LEU A 7 -7.35 -2.07 10.78
C LEU A 7 -8.34 -2.96 10.02
N LEU A 8 -9.63 -2.64 10.03
CA LEU A 8 -10.65 -3.33 9.24
C LEU A 8 -10.40 -3.18 7.73
N VAL A 9 -10.04 -1.98 7.27
CA VAL A 9 -9.69 -1.74 5.86
C VAL A 9 -8.45 -2.54 5.47
N LEU A 10 -7.43 -2.58 6.31
CA LEU A 10 -6.22 -3.37 6.08
C LEU A 10 -6.57 -4.86 5.95
N ILE A 11 -7.37 -5.41 6.87
CA ILE A 11 -7.83 -6.80 6.82
C ILE A 11 -8.62 -7.05 5.53
N ALA A 12 -9.53 -6.16 5.15
CA ALA A 12 -10.32 -6.30 3.94
C ALA A 12 -9.46 -6.28 2.67
N VAL A 13 -8.46 -5.39 2.59
CA VAL A 13 -7.52 -5.30 1.46
C VAL A 13 -6.66 -6.56 1.38
N LEU A 14 -6.14 -7.03 2.51
CA LEU A 14 -5.35 -8.26 2.59
C LEU A 14 -6.18 -9.49 2.21
N TRP A 15 -7.42 -9.58 2.69
CA TRP A 15 -8.35 -10.65 2.34
C TRP A 15 -8.69 -10.64 0.86
N TYR A 16 -8.97 -9.46 0.29
CA TYR A 16 -9.20 -9.31 -1.14
C TYR A 16 -7.98 -9.72 -1.97
N ALA A 17 -6.79 -9.28 -1.58
CA ALA A 17 -5.54 -9.64 -2.25
C ALA A 17 -5.28 -11.15 -2.21
N TYR A 18 -5.56 -11.79 -1.07
CA TYR A 18 -5.46 -13.23 -0.90
C TYR A 18 -6.47 -13.97 -1.78
N GLN A 19 -7.75 -13.61 -1.74
CA GLN A 19 -8.80 -14.26 -2.55
C GLN A 19 -8.51 -14.12 -4.05
N LYS A 20 -8.08 -12.93 -4.49
CA LYS A 20 -7.77 -12.65 -5.90
C LYS A 20 -6.59 -13.45 -6.42
N ASN A 21 -5.60 -13.76 -5.56
CA ASN A 21 -4.38 -14.46 -5.95
C ASN A 21 -4.25 -15.81 -5.25
N LYS A 22 -5.38 -16.44 -4.89
CA LYS A 22 -5.43 -17.65 -4.06
C LYS A 22 -4.54 -18.78 -4.59
N GLU A 23 -4.54 -18.98 -5.91
CA GLU A 23 -3.69 -20.00 -6.56
C GLU A 23 -2.19 -19.68 -6.44
N THR A 24 -1.80 -18.40 -6.45
CA THR A 24 -0.41 -17.99 -6.22
C THR A 24 -0.02 -18.14 -4.75
N PHE A 25 -0.91 -17.79 -3.83
CA PHE A 25 -0.65 -17.94 -2.39
C PHE A 25 -0.53 -19.41 -1.97
N LYS A 26 -1.23 -20.35 -2.61
CA LYS A 26 -1.04 -21.80 -2.39
C LYS A 26 0.38 -22.29 -2.69
N GLN A 27 1.10 -21.60 -3.57
CA GLN A 27 2.48 -21.95 -3.94
C GLN A 27 3.52 -21.33 -2.99
N LEU A 28 3.11 -20.41 -2.14
CA LEU A 28 3.99 -19.74 -1.18
C LEU A 28 4.12 -20.58 0.08
N SER A 29 5.33 -20.62 0.65
CA SER A 29 5.52 -21.17 1.99
C SER A 29 4.82 -20.31 3.04
N ILE A 30 4.60 -20.85 4.24
CA ILE A 30 4.02 -20.12 5.37
C ILE A 30 4.86 -18.86 5.68
N GLY A 31 6.20 -18.97 5.62
CA GLY A 31 7.11 -17.85 5.83
C GLY A 31 7.00 -16.78 4.74
N GLN A 32 6.85 -17.16 3.48
CA GLN A 32 6.65 -16.22 2.37
C GLN A 32 5.29 -15.52 2.49
N THR A 33 4.25 -16.25 2.85
CA THR A 33 2.91 -15.73 3.07
C THR A 33 2.91 -14.69 4.19
N ALA A 34 3.52 -15.00 5.34
CA ALA A 34 3.70 -14.04 6.43
C ALA A 34 4.49 -12.80 5.98
N GLY A 35 5.57 -13.00 5.22
CA GLY A 35 6.36 -11.90 4.65
C GLY A 35 5.56 -10.98 3.73
N VAL A 36 4.67 -11.55 2.91
CA VAL A 36 3.75 -10.78 2.06
C VAL A 36 2.81 -9.92 2.91
N PHE A 37 2.19 -10.50 3.95
CA PHE A 37 1.31 -9.75 4.86
C PHE A 37 2.05 -8.61 5.57
N VAL A 38 3.26 -8.86 6.08
CA VAL A 38 4.09 -7.84 6.71
C VAL A 38 4.45 -6.73 5.72
N ALA A 39 4.80 -7.07 4.47
CA ALA A 39 5.13 -6.09 3.45
C ALA A 39 3.95 -5.18 3.10
N TYR A 40 2.74 -5.73 2.98
CA TYR A 40 1.53 -4.94 2.78
C TYR A 40 1.22 -4.05 3.99
N GLY A 41 1.33 -4.57 5.22
CA GLY A 41 1.15 -3.78 6.44
C GLY A 41 2.13 -2.61 6.53
N ALA A 42 3.40 -2.86 6.24
CA ALA A 42 4.43 -1.83 6.20
C ALA A 42 4.14 -0.78 5.10
N ALA A 43 3.70 -1.20 3.92
CA ALA A 43 3.33 -0.27 2.85
C ALA A 43 2.18 0.66 3.27
N VAL A 44 1.15 0.13 3.92
CA VAL A 44 0.04 0.95 4.45
C VAL A 44 0.53 1.93 5.51
N ALA A 45 1.39 1.49 6.43
CA ALA A 45 1.98 2.38 7.43
C ALA A 45 2.79 3.52 6.78
N ILE A 46 3.57 3.22 5.74
CA ILE A 46 4.34 4.22 4.98
C ILE A 46 3.41 5.20 4.27
N ILE A 47 2.33 4.74 3.64
CA ILE A 47 1.35 5.62 2.98
C ILE A 47 0.72 6.58 3.98
N VAL A 48 0.29 6.07 5.15
CA VAL A 48 -0.30 6.90 6.21
C VAL A 48 0.72 7.92 6.73
N ALA A 49 1.96 7.50 6.97
CA ALA A 49 3.04 8.38 7.39
C ALA A 49 3.33 9.47 6.33
N ALA A 50 3.40 9.11 5.05
CA ALA A 50 3.61 10.06 3.97
C ALA A 50 2.45 11.07 3.85
N LEU A 51 1.21 10.63 4.05
CA LEU A 51 0.07 11.55 4.04
C LEU A 51 0.15 12.59 5.15
N TYR A 52 0.54 12.16 6.35
CA TYR A 52 0.59 13.03 7.52
C TYR A 52 1.85 13.92 7.54
N TYR A 53 3.02 13.36 7.29
CA TYR A 53 4.30 14.06 7.43
C TYR A 53 4.82 14.70 6.14
N VAL A 54 4.24 14.39 4.98
CA VAL A 54 4.65 14.96 3.69
C VAL A 54 3.49 15.69 3.03
N VAL A 55 2.38 15.01 2.72
CA VAL A 55 1.30 15.60 1.92
C VAL A 55 0.60 16.74 2.67
N GLN A 56 0.28 16.54 3.94
CA GLN A 56 -0.35 17.57 4.75
C GLN A 56 0.50 18.86 4.85
N PRO A 57 1.76 18.85 5.32
CA PRO A 57 2.55 20.07 5.44
C PRO A 57 2.91 20.72 4.10
N VAL A 58 3.04 19.93 3.02
CA VAL A 58 3.31 20.49 1.67
C VAL A 58 2.08 21.24 1.13
N THR A 59 0.87 20.80 1.48
CA THR A 59 -0.37 21.38 0.93
C THR A 59 -1.02 22.41 1.84
N GLU A 60 -0.65 22.43 3.13
CA GLU A 60 -1.18 23.35 4.13
C GLU A 60 -0.95 24.85 3.79
N PRO A 61 0.21 25.29 3.26
CA PRO A 61 0.44 26.69 2.91
C PRO A 61 -0.41 27.21 1.75
N ILE A 62 -1.12 26.35 1.02
CA ILE A 62 -1.93 26.75 -0.13
C ILE A 62 -3.22 27.43 0.38
N ALA A 63 -3.41 28.71 0.09
CA ALA A 63 -4.59 29.45 0.56
C ALA A 63 -5.89 29.05 -0.18
N ASN A 64 -5.79 28.71 -1.48
CA ASN A 64 -6.96 28.33 -2.29
C ASN A 64 -7.36 26.87 -2.03
N GLU A 65 -8.56 26.64 -1.52
CA GLU A 65 -9.06 25.32 -1.17
C GLU A 65 -9.19 24.35 -2.36
N LEU A 66 -9.58 24.84 -3.54
CA LEU A 66 -9.65 24.00 -4.75
C LEU A 66 -8.25 23.56 -5.18
N LEU A 67 -7.29 24.49 -5.14
CA LEU A 67 -5.89 24.20 -5.48
C LEU A 67 -5.25 23.25 -4.45
N LYS A 68 -5.56 23.46 -3.17
CA LYS A 68 -5.11 22.58 -2.06
C LYS A 68 -5.65 21.17 -2.24
N LEU A 69 -6.93 21.02 -2.59
CA LEU A 69 -7.55 19.73 -2.86
C LEU A 69 -6.88 19.03 -4.05
N ALA A 70 -6.69 19.74 -5.17
CA ALA A 70 -6.01 19.21 -6.35
C ALA A 70 -4.57 18.77 -6.04
N ALA A 71 -3.83 19.58 -5.28
CA ALA A 71 -2.46 19.25 -4.86
C ALA A 71 -2.41 18.02 -3.94
N ARG A 72 -3.35 17.88 -2.99
CA ARG A 72 -3.47 16.69 -2.13
C ARG A 72 -3.72 15.43 -2.94
N PHE A 73 -4.64 15.47 -3.90
CA PHE A 73 -4.90 14.33 -4.79
C PHE A 73 -3.68 13.98 -5.65
N GLY A 74 -3.01 14.99 -6.23
CA GLY A 74 -1.80 14.78 -7.03
C GLY A 74 -0.69 14.12 -6.22
N LEU A 75 -0.40 14.63 -5.02
CA LEU A 75 0.61 14.06 -4.13
C LEU A 75 0.23 12.66 -3.64
N LEU A 76 -1.04 12.42 -3.32
CA LEU A 76 -1.53 11.09 -2.95
C LEU A 76 -1.26 10.06 -4.06
N ILE A 77 -1.54 10.41 -5.33
CA ILE A 77 -1.25 9.54 -6.47
C ILE A 77 0.24 9.22 -6.56
N ILE A 78 1.10 10.22 -6.38
CA ILE A 78 2.56 10.03 -6.38
C ILE A 78 2.99 9.09 -5.25
N VAL A 79 2.50 9.31 -4.03
CA VAL A 79 2.81 8.44 -2.87
C VAL A 79 2.38 7.00 -3.15
N LEU A 80 1.17 6.79 -3.65
CA LEU A 80 0.66 5.45 -3.98
C LEU A 80 1.52 4.78 -5.06
N PHE A 81 1.92 5.50 -6.10
CA PHE A 81 2.74 4.96 -7.18
C PHE A 81 4.12 4.53 -6.67
N VAL A 82 4.78 5.39 -5.89
CA VAL A 82 6.08 5.11 -5.28
C VAL A 82 5.99 3.91 -4.34
N CYS A 83 5.00 3.88 -3.43
CA CYS A 83 4.79 2.76 -2.53
C CYS A 83 4.53 1.46 -3.29
N MET A 84 3.72 1.48 -4.35
CA MET A 84 3.43 0.30 -5.16
C MET A 84 4.69 -0.23 -5.86
N PHE A 85 5.52 0.66 -6.40
CA PHE A 85 6.79 0.30 -7.05
C PHE A 85 7.75 -0.42 -6.09
N PHE A 86 7.92 0.11 -4.88
CA PHE A 86 8.76 -0.54 -3.87
C PHE A 86 8.15 -1.83 -3.34
N LEU A 87 6.84 -1.84 -3.09
CA LEU A 87 6.13 -3.02 -2.63
C LEU A 87 6.27 -4.17 -3.64
N GLU A 88 6.13 -3.91 -4.94
CA GLU A 88 6.32 -4.95 -5.97
C GLU A 88 7.72 -5.55 -5.92
N LYS A 89 8.77 -4.73 -5.76
CA LYS A 89 10.15 -5.21 -5.62
C LYS A 89 10.34 -6.07 -4.37
N VAL A 90 9.79 -5.62 -3.24
CA VAL A 90 9.87 -6.34 -1.97
C VAL A 90 9.15 -7.68 -2.06
N LEU A 91 7.94 -7.69 -2.62
CA LEU A 91 7.15 -8.92 -2.80
C LEU A 91 7.85 -9.93 -3.71
N LYS A 92 8.43 -9.48 -4.83
CA LYS A 92 9.22 -10.36 -5.70
C LYS A 92 10.43 -10.94 -4.97
N LYS A 93 11.09 -10.14 -4.11
CA LYS A 93 12.22 -10.60 -3.32
C LYS A 93 11.80 -11.63 -2.26
N ILE A 94 10.70 -11.41 -1.55
CA ILE A 94 10.19 -12.33 -0.51
C ILE A 94 9.70 -13.64 -1.14
N THR A 95 9.03 -13.56 -2.29
CA THR A 95 8.38 -14.70 -2.92
C THR A 95 9.20 -15.37 -4.01
N ASN A 96 10.49 -15.02 -4.14
CA ASN A 96 11.38 -15.49 -5.22
C ASN A 96 10.77 -15.32 -6.63
N GLY A 97 10.04 -14.23 -6.83
CA GLY A 97 9.40 -13.89 -8.11
C GLY A 97 8.04 -14.54 -8.35
N ALA A 98 7.53 -15.36 -7.43
CA ALA A 98 6.20 -15.97 -7.57
C ALA A 98 5.06 -14.94 -7.47
N PHE A 99 5.27 -13.82 -6.76
CA PHE A 99 4.26 -12.79 -6.54
C PHE A 99 4.85 -11.35 -6.59
N PRO A 100 4.14 -10.37 -7.18
CA PRO A 100 2.91 -10.52 -7.96
C PRO A 100 3.19 -11.24 -9.31
N PRO A 101 2.24 -12.05 -9.81
CA PRO A 101 2.41 -12.78 -11.07
C PRO A 101 2.62 -11.78 -12.22
N LYS A 102 3.50 -12.12 -13.17
CA LYS A 102 3.66 -11.33 -14.40
C LYS A 102 2.28 -11.16 -15.04
N ARG A 103 1.85 -9.91 -15.23
CA ARG A 103 0.66 -9.62 -16.05
C ARG A 103 0.95 -10.19 -17.45
N ARG A 104 0.19 -11.21 -17.85
CA ARG A 104 0.14 -11.67 -19.25
C ARG A 104 -0.61 -10.64 -20.07
#